data_AF-A0A966T9F5-F1
#
_entry.id   AF-A0A966T9F5-F1
#
_cell.length_a   1.000
_cell.length_b   1.000
_cell.length_c   1.000
_cell.angle_alpha   90.00
_cell.angle_beta   90.00
_cell.angle_gamma   90.00
#
_symmetry.space_group_name_H-M   'P 1'
#
loop_
_entity.id
_entity.type
_entity.pdbx_description
1 polymer ?
#
loop_
_entity_poly.entity_id
_entity_poly.type
_entity_poly.pdbx_seq_one_letter_code
_entity_poly.pdbx_strand_id
1 'polypeptide(L)'
;PRDENGRLPVEKQNEIQAEAERLVKAGTYSSIGEALFNLDLGSGNYSCARCHTKGWSYGEPEITGGGALGPNLTGGSTVRQFPQRDAMIEFIKGGSEFGKKYGEQGQGSGRMPAFGLMLSDDQIGAIIDYVRGL
;
A
#
# COMPACT_ATOMS: atom_id res chain seq x y z
N PRO A 1 -17.12 -3.57 9.53
CA PRO A 1 -18.14 -4.24 8.69
C PRO A 1 -17.80 -4.03 7.22
N ARG A 2 -17.83 -5.09 6.41
CA ARG A 2 -17.71 -4.99 4.94
C ARG A 2 -19.10 -4.82 4.35
N ASP A 3 -19.19 -4.24 3.15
CA ASP A 3 -20.44 -4.13 2.40
C ASP A 3 -20.87 -5.49 1.80
N GLU A 4 -21.97 -5.49 1.04
CA GLU A 4 -22.53 -6.69 0.39
C GLU A 4 -21.56 -7.36 -0.61
N ASN A 5 -20.56 -6.62 -1.11
CA ASN A 5 -19.54 -7.09 -2.05
C ASN A 5 -18.22 -7.42 -1.34
N GLY A 6 -18.21 -7.42 0.00
CA GLY A 6 -17.01 -7.64 0.79
C GLY A 6 -16.01 -6.48 0.75
N ARG A 7 -16.38 -5.30 0.24
CA ARG A 7 -15.54 -4.10 0.24
C ARG A 7 -15.69 -3.34 1.55
N LEU A 8 -14.71 -2.49 1.87
CA LEU A 8 -14.91 -1.49 2.90
C LEU A 8 -15.98 -0.49 2.42
N PRO A 9 -16.93 -0.09 3.29
CA PRO A 9 -17.89 0.94 2.97
C PRO A 9 -17.21 2.22 2.51
N VAL A 10 -17.85 2.96 1.60
CA VAL A 10 -17.33 4.22 1.04
C VAL A 10 -17.01 5.23 2.16
N GLU A 11 -17.79 5.24 3.23
CA GLU A 11 -17.55 6.11 4.39
C GLU A 11 -16.19 5.82 5.04
N LYS A 12 -15.76 4.55 5.06
CA LYS A 12 -14.43 4.18 5.55
C LYS A 12 -13.32 4.55 4.58
N GLN A 13 -13.56 4.46 3.28
CA GLN A 13 -12.62 4.95 2.28
C GLN A 13 -12.44 6.47 2.39
N ASN A 14 -13.52 7.20 2.62
CA ASN A 14 -13.47 8.65 2.85
C ASN A 14 -12.73 9.02 4.14
N GLU A 15 -12.90 8.24 5.22
CA GLU A 15 -12.13 8.42 6.46
C GLU A 15 -10.62 8.22 6.23
N ILE A 16 -10.24 7.19 5.48
CA ILE A 16 -8.84 6.93 5.09
C ILE A 16 -8.27 8.11 4.29
N GLN A 17 -9.05 8.63 3.34
CA GLN A 17 -8.65 9.77 2.52
C GLN A 17 -8.47 11.03 3.36
N ALA A 18 -9.45 11.35 4.21
CA ALA A 18 -9.40 12.54 5.05
C ALA A 18 -8.22 12.53 6.03
N GLU A 19 -7.88 11.36 6.57
CA GLU A 19 -6.71 11.23 7.45
C GLU A 19 -5.39 11.42 6.69
N ALA A 20 -5.27 10.85 5.48
CA ALA A 20 -4.10 11.10 4.64
C ALA A 20 -3.93 12.59 4.30
N GLU A 21 -5.02 13.27 3.94
CA GLU A 21 -5.03 14.72 3.68
C GLU A 21 -4.66 15.53 4.92
N ARG A 22 -5.17 15.15 6.09
CA ARG A 22 -4.82 15.79 7.37
C ARG A 22 -3.33 15.67 7.65
N LEU A 23 -2.73 14.50 7.45
CA LEU A 23 -1.31 14.24 7.68
C LEU A 23 -0.42 15.04 6.73
N VAL A 24 -0.80 15.15 5.45
CA VAL A 24 -0.10 16.01 4.47
C VAL A 24 -0.22 17.47 4.86
N LYS A 25 -1.42 17.94 5.22
CA LYS A 25 -1.65 19.33 5.66
C LYS A 25 -0.86 19.68 6.93
N ALA A 26 -0.67 18.70 7.82
CA ALA A 26 0.14 18.85 9.03
C ALA A 26 1.66 18.81 8.76
N GLY A 27 2.09 18.53 7.51
CA GLY A 27 3.50 18.42 7.14
C GLY A 27 4.15 17.12 7.61
N THR A 28 3.37 16.13 8.06
CA THR A 28 3.88 14.82 8.48
C THR A 28 4.42 14.03 7.28
N TYR A 29 3.74 14.13 6.15
CA TYR A 29 4.13 13.49 4.89
C TYR A 29 4.05 14.47 3.73
N SER A 30 4.86 14.23 2.70
CA SER A 30 4.98 15.12 1.54
C SER A 30 3.89 14.93 0.49
N SER A 31 3.19 13.79 0.51
CA SER A 31 2.17 13.44 -0.47
C SER A 31 1.10 12.51 0.11
N ILE A 32 -0.05 12.45 -0.56
CA ILE A 32 -1.15 11.53 -0.19
C ILE A 32 -0.70 10.07 -0.28
N GLY A 33 0.05 9.71 -1.32
CA GLY A 33 0.57 8.35 -1.48
C GLY A 33 1.49 7.93 -0.33
N GLU A 34 2.37 8.82 0.11
CA GLU A 34 3.23 8.59 1.27
C GLU A 34 2.43 8.45 2.57
N ALA A 35 1.43 9.31 2.77
CA ALA A 35 0.57 9.27 3.94
C ALA A 35 -0.24 7.96 4.01
N LEU A 36 -0.82 7.54 2.89
CA LEU A 36 -1.54 6.26 2.79
C LEU A 36 -0.60 5.07 3.01
N PHE A 37 0.61 5.10 2.45
CA PHE A 37 1.60 4.05 2.63
C PHE A 37 1.94 3.84 4.11
N ASN A 38 2.06 4.90 4.89
CA ASN A 38 2.45 4.90 6.31
C ASN A 38 1.28 5.08 7.30
N LEU A 39 0.04 4.91 6.85
CA LEU A 39 -1.15 5.27 7.60
C LEU A 39 -1.34 4.41 8.87
N ASP A 40 -1.38 5.01 10.06
CA ASP A 40 -1.62 4.26 11.30
C ASP A 40 -3.13 4.09 11.65
N LEU A 41 -4.03 4.73 10.89
CA LEU A 41 -5.47 4.59 11.07
C LEU A 41 -5.90 3.11 11.10
N GLY A 42 -6.77 2.79 12.06
CA GLY A 42 -7.26 1.42 12.25
C GLY A 42 -6.14 0.46 12.63
N SER A 43 -5.17 0.91 13.43
CA SER A 43 -3.96 0.16 13.77
C SER A 43 -3.28 -0.31 12.49
N GLY A 44 -3.02 0.62 11.57
CA GLY A 44 -2.39 0.42 10.27
C GLY A 44 -2.91 -0.72 9.40
N ASN A 45 -4.15 -1.16 9.56
CA ASN A 45 -4.74 -2.25 8.76
C ASN A 45 -4.73 -1.96 7.24
N TYR A 46 -4.54 -0.69 6.86
CA TYR A 46 -4.50 -0.22 5.47
C TYR A 46 -3.09 0.15 5.01
N SER A 47 -2.09 0.09 5.90
CA SER A 47 -0.73 0.57 5.62
C SER A 47 0.14 -0.49 4.97
N CYS A 48 0.79 -0.10 3.88
CA CYS A 48 1.82 -0.90 3.22
C CYS A 48 3.08 -1.02 4.07
N ALA A 49 3.41 0.03 4.84
CA ALA A 49 4.59 0.09 5.69
C ALA A 49 4.64 -1.01 6.76
N ARG A 50 3.49 -1.53 7.22
CA ARG A 50 3.43 -2.70 8.13
C ARG A 50 4.25 -3.90 7.64
N CYS A 51 4.28 -4.11 6.33
CA CYS A 51 5.00 -5.21 5.70
C CYS A 51 6.29 -4.76 5.00
N HIS A 52 6.33 -3.52 4.52
CA HIS A 52 7.40 -3.01 3.65
C HIS A 52 8.33 -2.00 4.34
N THR A 53 8.16 -1.74 5.64
CA THR A 53 9.05 -0.91 6.44
C THR A 53 9.42 -1.65 7.73
N LYS A 54 10.72 -1.95 7.90
CA LYS A 54 11.20 -2.61 9.12
C LYS A 54 10.93 -1.74 10.34
N GLY A 55 10.55 -2.38 11.45
CA GLY A 55 10.28 -1.72 12.73
C GLY A 55 8.97 -0.91 12.80
N TRP A 56 8.26 -0.71 11.69
CA TRP A 56 7.04 0.10 11.65
C TRP A 56 5.97 -0.40 12.62
N SER A 57 5.72 -1.72 12.66
CA SER A 57 4.70 -2.32 13.56
C SER A 57 5.06 -2.22 15.06
N TYR A 58 6.28 -1.78 15.38
CA TYR A 58 6.78 -1.62 16.75
C TYR A 58 7.01 -0.15 17.12
N GLY A 59 6.61 0.80 16.26
CA GLY A 59 6.80 2.23 16.50
C GLY A 59 8.23 2.73 16.23
N GLU A 60 9.10 1.90 15.65
CA GLU A 60 10.49 2.22 15.33
C GLU A 60 10.75 2.03 13.82
N PRO A 61 10.03 2.75 12.93
CA PRO A 61 10.21 2.58 11.50
C PRO A 61 11.63 2.94 11.07
N GLU A 62 12.27 2.04 10.32
CA GLU A 62 13.53 2.31 9.61
C GLU A 62 13.22 2.97 8.24
N ILE A 63 13.97 2.63 7.20
CA ILE A 63 13.77 3.18 5.85
C ILE A 63 12.36 2.81 5.34
N THR A 64 11.54 3.81 5.07
CA THR A 64 10.20 3.63 4.46
C THR A 64 10.31 2.87 3.14
N GLY A 65 9.57 1.77 3.01
CA GLY A 65 9.65 0.90 1.84
C GLY A 65 10.93 0.04 1.77
N GLY A 66 11.81 0.10 2.78
CA GLY A 66 13.08 -0.63 2.83
C GLY A 66 12.97 -2.16 2.90
N GLY A 67 11.75 -2.69 3.05
CA GLY A 67 11.46 -4.12 3.14
C GLY A 67 11.48 -4.64 4.58
N ALA A 68 10.70 -5.69 4.83
CA ALA A 68 10.67 -6.43 6.08
C ALA A 68 10.04 -7.81 5.87
N LEU A 69 8.72 -7.92 6.06
CA LEU A 69 7.94 -9.11 5.73
C LEU A 69 7.71 -9.21 4.22
N GLY A 70 7.45 -8.06 3.59
CA GLY A 70 7.41 -7.89 2.14
C GLY A 70 8.74 -7.41 1.58
N PRO A 71 8.93 -7.46 0.25
CA PRO A 71 10.15 -7.04 -0.41
C PRO A 71 10.45 -5.54 -0.22
N ASN A 72 11.70 -5.17 -0.44
CA ASN A 72 12.12 -3.78 -0.57
C ASN A 72 11.50 -3.16 -1.84
N LEU A 73 10.95 -1.95 -1.69
CA LEU A 73 10.26 -1.19 -2.74
C LEU A 73 11.07 0.01 -3.26
N THR A 74 12.19 0.33 -2.61
CA THR A 74 13.07 1.49 -2.91
C THR A 74 13.98 1.25 -4.12
N GLY A 75 14.64 2.33 -4.57
CA GLY A 75 15.66 2.29 -5.61
C GLY A 75 15.11 1.80 -6.96
N GLY A 76 13.87 2.18 -7.28
CA GLY A 76 13.18 1.78 -8.51
C GLY A 76 12.81 0.29 -8.58
N SER A 77 12.78 -0.41 -7.45
CA SER A 77 12.42 -1.85 -7.37
C SER A 77 11.03 -2.11 -7.96
N THR A 78 10.06 -1.28 -7.60
CA THR A 78 8.67 -1.38 -8.08
C THR A 78 8.55 -1.19 -9.59
N VAL A 79 9.32 -0.27 -10.17
CA VAL A 79 9.33 -0.02 -11.63
C VAL A 79 9.94 -1.19 -12.40
N ARG A 80 11.00 -1.81 -11.88
CA ARG A 80 11.59 -3.02 -12.51
C ARG A 80 10.66 -4.22 -12.40
N GLN A 81 9.99 -4.37 -11.27
CA GLN A 81 9.06 -5.48 -11.04
C GLN A 81 7.75 -5.33 -11.83
N PHE A 82 7.28 -4.09 -11.99
CA PHE A 82 6.08 -3.72 -12.74
C PHE A 82 6.39 -2.56 -13.70
N PRO A 83 6.94 -2.85 -14.90
CA PRO A 83 7.20 -1.81 -15.89
C PRO A 83 5.92 -1.04 -16.26
N GLN A 84 4.82 -1.79 -16.44
CA GLN A 84 3.50 -1.24 -16.70
C GLN A 84 2.78 -0.92 -15.39
N ARG A 85 2.34 0.33 -15.23
CA ARG A 85 1.61 0.81 -14.05
C ARG A 85 0.33 0.00 -13.81
N ASP A 86 -0.41 -0.33 -14.87
CA ASP A 86 -1.67 -1.06 -14.75
C ASP A 86 -1.48 -2.49 -14.20
N ALA A 87 -0.37 -3.15 -14.54
CA ALA A 87 -0.05 -4.45 -13.95
C ALA A 87 0.18 -4.36 -12.43
N MET A 88 0.71 -3.23 -11.94
CA MET A 88 0.85 -2.97 -10.51
C MET A 88 -0.49 -2.68 -9.84
N ILE A 89 -1.38 -1.94 -10.52
CA ILE A 89 -2.76 -1.69 -10.06
C ILE A 89 -3.48 -3.03 -9.85
N GLU A 90 -3.49 -3.89 -10.86
CA GLU A 90 -4.16 -5.19 -10.79
C GLU A 90 -3.59 -6.06 -9.66
N PHE A 91 -2.27 -6.07 -9.48
CA PHE A 91 -1.64 -6.80 -8.39
C PHE A 91 -2.02 -6.26 -7.01
N ILE A 92 -2.03 -4.94 -6.80
CA ILE A 92 -2.41 -4.35 -5.51
C ILE A 92 -3.90 -4.57 -5.23
N LYS A 93 -4.75 -4.48 -6.27
CA LYS A 93 -6.19 -4.75 -6.14
C LYS A 93 -6.46 -6.20 -5.75
N GLY A 94 -5.76 -7.15 -6.38
CA GLY A 94 -5.92 -8.59 -6.16
C GLY A 94 -5.17 -9.16 -4.95
N GLY A 95 -4.11 -8.48 -4.48
CA GLY A 95 -3.21 -9.00 -3.45
C GLY A 95 -2.28 -10.10 -3.97
N SER A 96 -1.43 -10.62 -3.08
CA SER A 96 -0.55 -11.73 -3.45
C SER A 96 -1.25 -13.07 -3.23
N GLU A 97 -1.11 -13.99 -4.19
CA GLU A 97 -1.55 -15.37 -4.05
C GLU A 97 -0.36 -16.33 -3.93
N PHE A 98 -0.44 -17.31 -3.02
CA PHE A 98 0.69 -18.20 -2.75
C PHE A 98 1.11 -18.99 -3.99
N GLY A 99 2.40 -18.90 -4.34
CA GLY A 99 3.00 -19.63 -5.46
C GLY A 99 2.68 -19.06 -6.84
N LYS A 100 1.73 -18.13 -6.97
CA LYS A 100 1.38 -17.52 -8.26
C LYS A 100 2.38 -16.43 -8.65
N LYS A 101 2.65 -16.35 -9.96
CA LYS A 101 3.49 -15.31 -10.53
C LYS A 101 2.80 -13.94 -10.45
N TYR A 102 3.56 -12.89 -10.17
CA TYR A 102 3.15 -11.50 -10.36
C TYR A 102 4.31 -10.66 -10.94
N GLY A 103 3.98 -9.56 -11.63
CA GLY A 103 4.97 -8.72 -12.30
C GLY A 103 5.91 -9.51 -13.23
N GLU A 104 7.14 -9.03 -13.39
CA GLU A 104 8.13 -9.68 -14.26
C GLU A 104 8.59 -11.05 -13.75
N GLN A 105 8.91 -11.16 -12.45
CA GLN A 105 9.47 -12.40 -11.87
C GLN A 105 9.10 -12.65 -10.40
N GLY A 106 8.03 -12.03 -9.89
CA GLY A 106 7.62 -12.18 -8.50
C GLY A 106 6.85 -13.48 -8.29
N GLN A 107 6.97 -14.06 -7.10
CA GLN A 107 6.12 -15.16 -6.66
C GLN A 107 5.40 -14.77 -5.38
N GLY A 108 4.07 -14.83 -5.39
CA GLY A 108 3.25 -14.39 -4.27
C GLY A 108 3.42 -15.29 -3.05
N SER A 109 3.40 -14.67 -1.87
CA SER A 109 3.47 -15.36 -0.58
C SER A 109 2.08 -15.71 -0.02
N GLY A 110 1.01 -15.17 -0.60
CA GLY A 110 -0.35 -15.28 -0.05
C GLY A 110 -0.65 -14.29 1.09
N ARG A 111 0.33 -13.47 1.50
CA ARG A 111 0.20 -12.61 2.71
C ARG A 111 -0.23 -11.18 2.41
N MET A 112 0.11 -10.64 1.24
CA MET A 112 -0.30 -9.29 0.87
C MET A 112 -1.80 -9.30 0.55
N PRO A 113 -2.63 -8.51 1.27
CA PRO A 113 -4.07 -8.54 1.10
C PRO A 113 -4.51 -7.89 -0.22
N ALA A 114 -5.73 -8.23 -0.65
CA ALA A 114 -6.40 -7.60 -1.78
C ALA A 114 -6.90 -6.19 -1.40
N PHE A 115 -6.14 -5.15 -1.74
CA PHE A 115 -6.49 -3.78 -1.38
C PHE A 115 -7.65 -3.21 -2.22
N GLY A 116 -8.02 -3.86 -3.33
CA GLY A 116 -9.20 -3.46 -4.12
C GLY A 116 -10.54 -3.68 -3.39
N LEU A 117 -10.51 -4.37 -2.24
CA LEU A 117 -11.63 -4.51 -1.32
C LEU A 117 -11.54 -3.55 -0.11
N MET A 118 -10.55 -2.66 -0.09
CA MET A 118 -10.26 -1.79 1.06
C MET A 118 -10.15 -0.33 0.64
N LEU A 119 -9.38 -0.05 -0.40
CA LEU A 119 -9.06 1.30 -0.86
C LEU A 119 -9.82 1.62 -2.15
N SER A 120 -10.05 2.91 -2.40
CA SER A 120 -10.53 3.38 -3.69
C SER A 120 -9.44 3.28 -4.76
N ASP A 121 -9.84 3.33 -6.03
CA ASP A 121 -8.88 3.32 -7.15
C ASP A 121 -7.93 4.52 -7.11
N ASP A 122 -8.40 5.69 -6.67
CA ASP A 122 -7.57 6.90 -6.50
C ASP A 122 -6.54 6.74 -5.38
N GLN A 123 -6.93 6.13 -4.26
CA GLN A 123 -6.01 5.84 -3.15
C GLN A 123 -4.92 4.85 -3.57
N ILE A 124 -5.31 3.80 -4.30
CA ILE A 124 -4.35 2.82 -4.86
C ILE A 124 -3.41 3.52 -5.85
N GLY A 125 -3.95 4.39 -6.72
CA GLY A 125 -3.17 5.18 -7.66
C GLY A 125 -2.13 6.06 -6.97
N ALA A 126 -2.52 6.78 -5.92
CA ALA A 126 -1.62 7.62 -5.15
C ALA A 126 -0.50 6.82 -4.47
N ILE A 127 -0.81 5.66 -3.89
CA ILE A 127 0.20 4.76 -3.30
C ILE A 127 1.18 4.29 -4.38
N ILE A 128 0.68 3.87 -5.55
CA ILE A 128 1.50 3.41 -6.68
C ILE A 128 2.47 4.49 -7.13
N ASP A 129 1.98 5.72 -7.31
CA ASP A 129 2.80 6.83 -7.77
C ASP A 129 3.91 7.16 -6.75
N TYR A 130 3.60 7.08 -5.45
CA TYR A 130 4.60 7.21 -4.39
C TYR A 130 5.66 6.09 -4.45
N VAL A 131 5.26 4.82 -4.42
CA VAL A 131 6.22 3.70 -4.34
C VAL A 131 7.02 3.49 -5.62
N ARG A 132 6.55 4.01 -6.76
CA ARG A 132 7.32 4.07 -8.01
C ARG A 132 8.40 5.16 -7.99
N GLY A 133 8.26 6.16 -7.11
CA GLY A 133 9.23 7.22 -6.89
C GLY A 133 10.26 6.94 -5.79
N LEU A 134 10.14 5.82 -5.06
CA LEU A 134 11.10 5.36 -4.05
C LEU A 134 12.38 4.75 -4.67
#